data_AF-A0A1E4E8A7-F1
#
_entry.id   AF-A0A1E4E8A7-F1
#
_cell.length_a   1.000
_cell.length_b   1.000
_cell.length_c   1.000
_cell.angle_alpha   90.00
_cell.angle_beta   90.00
_cell.angle_gamma   90.00
#
_symmetry.space_group_name_H-M   'P 1'
#
loop_
_entity.id
_entity.type
_entity.pdbx_description
1 polymer ?
#
loop_
_entity_poly.entity_id
_entity_poly.type
_entity_poly.pdbx_seq_one_letter_code
_entity_poly.pdbx_strand_id
1 'polypeptide(L)'
;MKLFTRSFFVLALLAGVTSCVSTKKFNALQTDYNSLMAKSTELARDGETCKNNLERATIALNSLQQQIEAEKDHVKSLQSALDKCLTSAGQGNVNISKLVDEINASNKYIQELISSKNKSDSLNMVLTNNLTRSLSREEMRDVDVKVLKGVVYISLSDNMLYKSGSYEISDKAGSTLSKIAKIITDYKDYDVLIEGNTDDVPISKPNIRNNWDLSTLRASSVVQALQNNYGIDPKRLTAGGRGEYNPVASNASPDGKARNRRTEIIITPKLDQFMDLIEKAPESKKS
;
A
#
# COMPACT_ATOMS: atom_id res chain seq x y z
N MET A 1 -142.32 45.08 -82.26
CA MET A 1 -142.62 45.20 -83.70
C MET A 1 -141.31 45.47 -84.44
N LYS A 2 -140.96 44.61 -85.42
CA LYS A 2 -139.80 44.68 -86.37
C LYS A 2 -138.39 44.39 -85.79
N LEU A 3 -137.44 43.68 -86.43
CA LEU A 3 -137.34 42.76 -87.59
C LEU A 3 -135.86 42.25 -87.67
N PHE A 4 -135.64 41.02 -88.21
CA PHE A 4 -134.51 40.54 -89.07
C PHE A 4 -133.10 40.12 -88.50
N THR A 5 -132.73 38.82 -88.49
CA THR A 5 -131.92 37.95 -89.47
C THR A 5 -130.37 38.08 -89.34
N ARG A 6 -129.45 37.09 -89.49
CA ARG A 6 -129.37 35.72 -90.08
C ARG A 6 -128.03 35.00 -89.69
N SER A 7 -128.02 33.64 -89.74
CA SER A 7 -127.00 32.52 -89.75
C SER A 7 -125.46 32.75 -89.81
N PHE A 8 -124.53 31.87 -89.36
CA PHE A 8 -124.22 30.41 -89.57
C PHE A 8 -123.14 29.93 -88.50
N PHE A 9 -123.24 28.83 -87.71
CA PHE A 9 -122.80 27.40 -87.89
C PHE A 9 -121.41 27.22 -88.59
N VAL A 10 -120.32 26.59 -88.07
CA VAL A 10 -120.06 25.22 -87.49
C VAL A 10 -118.66 25.13 -86.80
N LEU A 11 -118.59 24.41 -85.65
CA LEU A 11 -117.52 23.65 -84.95
C LEU A 11 -116.01 24.02 -85.04
N ALA A 12 -115.13 23.72 -84.09
CA ALA A 12 -115.14 23.43 -82.63
C ALA A 12 -113.75 22.86 -82.29
N LEU A 13 -113.18 23.35 -81.19
CA LEU A 13 -112.20 22.75 -80.30
C LEU A 13 -110.77 22.43 -80.78
N LEU A 14 -109.91 23.40 -80.46
CA LEU A 14 -108.57 23.21 -79.90
C LEU A 14 -108.57 22.31 -78.65
N ALA A 15 -107.64 21.34 -78.61
CA ALA A 15 -106.88 20.86 -77.44
C ALA A 15 -105.77 19.94 -78.00
N GLY A 16 -104.47 20.23 -77.89
CA GLY A 16 -103.71 20.35 -76.64
C GLY A 16 -103.01 19.02 -76.32
N VAL A 17 -101.90 18.70 -77.01
CA VAL A 17 -101.01 17.58 -76.64
C VAL A 17 -99.69 18.13 -76.14
N THR A 18 -99.65 18.40 -74.85
CA THR A 18 -98.44 18.61 -74.06
C THR A 18 -97.83 17.24 -73.71
N SER A 19 -96.56 17.02 -74.07
CA SER A 19 -95.79 15.89 -73.55
C SER A 19 -95.38 16.18 -72.09
N CYS A 20 -96.35 16.11 -71.18
CA CYS A 20 -96.10 16.20 -69.75
C CYS A 20 -95.77 14.81 -69.21
N VAL A 21 -94.50 14.58 -68.84
CA VAL A 21 -94.20 13.61 -67.77
C VAL A 21 -95.07 14.01 -66.59
N SER A 22 -95.80 13.07 -65.97
CA SER A 22 -96.65 13.44 -64.83
C SER A 22 -95.77 14.09 -63.77
N THR A 23 -96.16 15.28 -63.32
CA THR A 23 -95.43 16.08 -62.31
C THR A 23 -95.03 15.23 -61.10
N LYS A 24 -95.83 14.22 -60.75
CA LYS A 24 -95.55 13.22 -59.71
C LYS A 24 -94.28 12.38 -59.96
N LYS A 25 -94.03 11.91 -61.19
CA LYS A 25 -92.84 11.10 -61.53
C LYS A 25 -91.56 11.95 -61.61
N PHE A 26 -91.66 13.17 -62.14
CA PHE A 26 -90.54 14.11 -62.15
C PHE A 26 -90.14 14.52 -60.73
N ASN A 27 -91.12 14.84 -59.87
CA ASN A 27 -90.86 15.17 -58.47
C ASN A 27 -90.25 13.99 -57.68
N ALA A 28 -90.69 12.76 -57.96
CA ALA A 28 -90.11 11.55 -57.35
C ALA A 28 -88.64 11.36 -57.77
N LEU A 29 -88.33 11.45 -59.07
CA LEU A 29 -86.96 11.33 -59.57
C LEU A 29 -86.06 12.47 -59.07
N GLN A 30 -86.59 13.69 -58.96
CA GLN A 30 -85.88 14.83 -58.38
C GLN A 30 -85.58 14.59 -56.89
N THR A 31 -86.52 13.99 -56.16
CA THR A 31 -86.33 13.63 -54.74
C THR A 31 -85.27 12.54 -54.59
N ASP A 32 -85.32 11.51 -55.43
CA ASP A 32 -84.33 10.42 -55.44
C ASP A 32 -82.94 10.94 -55.82
N TYR A 33 -82.82 11.78 -56.84
CA TYR A 33 -81.56 12.44 -57.22
C TYR A 33 -81.01 13.30 -56.08
N ASN A 34 -81.85 14.11 -55.44
CA ASN A 34 -81.45 14.92 -54.29
C ASN A 34 -81.02 14.05 -53.11
N SER A 35 -81.69 12.91 -52.87
CA SER A 35 -81.32 11.96 -51.80
C SER A 35 -80.00 11.23 -52.10
N LEU A 36 -79.76 10.87 -53.36
CA LEU A 36 -78.52 10.21 -53.80
C LEU A 36 -77.35 11.19 -53.73
N MET A 37 -77.56 12.45 -54.13
CA MET A 37 -76.60 13.53 -53.97
C MET A 37 -76.27 13.76 -52.48
N ALA A 38 -77.29 13.81 -51.60
CA ALA A 38 -77.10 13.95 -50.15
C ALA A 38 -76.27 12.79 -49.58
N LYS A 39 -76.59 11.53 -49.95
CA LYS A 39 -75.87 10.34 -49.50
C LYS A 39 -74.43 10.28 -50.04
N SER A 40 -74.21 10.73 -51.28
CA SER A 40 -72.86 10.84 -51.84
C SER A 40 -72.02 11.89 -51.11
N THR A 41 -72.61 13.03 -50.73
CA THR A 41 -71.91 14.06 -49.95
C THR A 41 -71.63 13.61 -48.51
N GLU A 42 -72.54 12.83 -47.91
CA GLU A 42 -72.36 12.23 -46.58
C GLU A 42 -71.24 11.19 -46.59
N LEU A 43 -71.24 10.25 -47.55
CA LEU A 43 -70.16 9.27 -47.74
C LEU A 43 -68.80 9.93 -47.98
N ALA A 44 -68.77 11.04 -48.74
CA ALA A 44 -67.54 11.80 -48.96
C ALA A 44 -67.02 12.42 -47.65
N ARG A 45 -67.92 12.99 -46.84
CA ARG A 45 -67.60 13.59 -45.52
C ARG A 45 -67.13 12.55 -44.51
N ASP A 46 -67.77 11.38 -44.48
CA ASP A 46 -67.38 10.26 -43.62
C ASP A 46 -66.02 9.69 -44.04
N GLY A 47 -65.78 9.58 -45.35
CA GLY A 47 -64.48 9.19 -45.89
C GLY A 47 -63.35 10.14 -45.46
N GLU A 48 -63.60 11.44 -45.50
CA GLU A 48 -62.63 12.44 -45.06
C GLU A 48 -62.41 12.43 -43.54
N THR A 49 -63.46 12.20 -42.76
CA THR A 49 -63.38 12.02 -41.30
C THR A 49 -62.57 10.77 -40.93
N CYS A 50 -62.81 9.65 -41.62
CA CYS A 50 -62.08 8.41 -41.45
C CYS A 50 -60.58 8.59 -41.79
N LYS A 51 -60.28 9.27 -42.91
CA LYS A 51 -58.91 9.60 -43.31
C LYS A 51 -58.18 10.44 -42.25
N ASN A 52 -58.83 11.49 -41.73
CA ASN A 52 -58.26 12.34 -40.68
C ASN A 52 -57.99 11.56 -39.37
N ASN A 53 -58.87 10.63 -39.00
CA ASN A 53 -58.69 9.78 -37.83
C ASN A 53 -57.54 8.77 -38.03
N LEU A 54 -57.41 8.19 -39.23
CA LEU A 54 -56.32 7.28 -39.57
C LEU A 54 -54.96 7.99 -39.49
N GLU A 55 -54.87 9.22 -40.00
CA GLU A 55 -53.66 10.03 -39.94
C GLU A 55 -53.27 10.36 -38.49
N ARG A 56 -54.24 10.76 -37.65
CA ARG A 56 -54.03 10.96 -36.21
C ARG A 56 -53.55 9.69 -35.50
N ALA A 57 -54.16 8.54 -35.80
CA ALA A 57 -53.75 7.26 -35.24
C ALA A 57 -52.32 6.88 -35.68
N THR A 58 -51.96 7.14 -36.94
CA THR A 58 -50.62 6.88 -37.48
C THR A 58 -49.57 7.76 -36.81
N ILE A 59 -49.86 9.05 -36.60
CA ILE A 59 -48.98 9.97 -35.87
C ILE A 59 -48.80 9.50 -34.42
N ALA A 60 -49.89 9.11 -33.74
CA ALA A 60 -49.84 8.59 -32.39
C ALA A 60 -48.99 7.31 -32.30
N LEU A 61 -49.15 6.38 -33.25
CA LEU A 61 -48.34 5.16 -33.33
C LEU A 61 -46.85 5.47 -33.52
N ASN A 62 -46.50 6.39 -34.42
CA ASN A 62 -45.11 6.78 -34.62
C ASN A 62 -44.50 7.43 -33.37
N SER A 63 -45.28 8.27 -32.68
CA SER A 63 -44.86 8.87 -31.41
C SER A 63 -44.66 7.82 -30.32
N LEU A 64 -45.58 6.85 -30.20
CA LEU A 64 -45.47 5.76 -29.24
C LEU A 64 -44.26 4.85 -29.55
N GLN A 65 -44.01 4.58 -30.83
CA GLN A 65 -42.84 3.82 -31.29
C GLN A 65 -41.54 4.53 -30.91
N GLN A 66 -41.46 5.85 -31.08
CA GLN A 66 -40.31 6.65 -30.64
C GLN A 66 -40.12 6.62 -29.12
N GLN A 67 -41.21 6.70 -28.34
CA GLN A 67 -41.14 6.56 -26.88
C GLN A 67 -40.63 5.19 -26.44
N ILE A 68 -41.11 4.12 -27.08
CA ILE A 68 -40.65 2.75 -26.79
C ILE A 68 -39.16 2.60 -27.07
N GLU A 69 -38.67 3.16 -28.18
CA GLU A 69 -37.24 3.06 -28.51
C GLU A 69 -36.39 3.90 -27.55
N ALA A 70 -36.84 5.11 -27.19
CA ALA A 70 -36.19 5.93 -26.19
C ALA A 70 -36.12 5.25 -24.81
N GLU A 71 -37.19 4.57 -24.39
CA GLU A 71 -37.20 3.80 -23.13
C GLU A 71 -36.27 2.57 -23.19
N LYS A 72 -36.20 1.87 -24.33
CA LYS A 72 -35.22 0.77 -24.49
C LYS A 72 -33.78 1.27 -24.39
N ASP A 73 -33.48 2.40 -25.03
CA ASP A 73 -32.16 3.03 -24.93
C ASP A 73 -31.85 3.45 -23.49
N HIS A 74 -32.85 4.00 -22.80
CA HIS A 74 -32.72 4.40 -21.40
C HIS A 74 -32.44 3.19 -20.50
N VAL A 75 -33.21 2.11 -20.62
CA VAL A 75 -33.00 0.85 -19.88
C VAL A 75 -31.61 0.27 -20.16
N LYS A 76 -31.16 0.26 -21.42
CA LYS A 76 -29.83 -0.22 -21.79
C LYS A 76 -28.71 0.63 -21.16
N SER A 77 -28.91 1.95 -21.10
CA SER A 77 -27.95 2.85 -20.46
C SER A 77 -27.88 2.64 -18.94
N LEU A 78 -29.03 2.44 -18.29
CA LEU A 78 -29.15 2.12 -16.87
C LEU A 78 -28.46 0.79 -16.55
N GLN A 79 -28.67 -0.24 -17.36
CA GLN A 79 -28.02 -1.54 -17.19
C GLN A 79 -26.50 -1.43 -17.34
N SER A 80 -26.03 -0.69 -18.34
CA SER A 80 -24.59 -0.43 -18.53
C SER A 80 -23.97 0.35 -17.36
N ALA A 81 -24.71 1.29 -16.77
CA ALA A 81 -24.27 2.03 -15.60
C ALA A 81 -24.22 1.14 -14.35
N LEU A 82 -25.19 0.24 -14.18
CA LEU A 82 -25.22 -0.73 -13.08
C LEU A 82 -24.06 -1.72 -13.19
N ASP A 83 -23.80 -2.28 -14.37
CA ASP A 83 -22.69 -3.21 -14.60
C ASP A 83 -21.34 -2.55 -14.27
N LYS A 84 -21.13 -1.31 -14.72
CA LYS A 84 -19.92 -0.53 -14.38
C LYS A 84 -19.77 -0.31 -12.88
N CYS A 85 -20.86 -0.06 -12.17
CA CYS A 85 -20.85 0.15 -10.73
C CYS A 85 -20.50 -1.15 -9.99
N LEU A 86 -21.09 -2.28 -10.38
CA LEU A 86 -20.80 -3.61 -9.83
C LEU A 86 -19.34 -4.03 -10.07
N THR A 87 -18.82 -3.82 -11.29
CA THR A 87 -17.40 -4.11 -11.59
C THR A 87 -16.45 -3.21 -10.80
N SER A 88 -16.78 -1.92 -10.66
CA SER A 88 -15.96 -0.96 -9.90
C SER A 88 -15.96 -1.29 -8.41
N ALA A 89 -17.10 -1.67 -7.84
CA ALA A 89 -17.22 -2.13 -6.46
C ALA A 89 -16.42 -3.43 -6.22
N GLY A 90 -16.48 -4.38 -7.17
CA GLY A 90 -15.68 -5.60 -7.12
C GLY A 90 -14.17 -5.34 -7.16
N GLN A 91 -13.70 -4.45 -8.04
CA GLN A 91 -12.29 -4.06 -8.12
C GLN A 91 -11.81 -3.33 -6.85
N GLY A 92 -12.65 -2.44 -6.28
CA GLY A 92 -12.36 -1.78 -5.00
C GLY A 92 -12.11 -2.79 -3.87
N ASN A 93 -12.97 -3.82 -3.76
CA ASN A 93 -12.83 -4.86 -2.74
C ASN A 93 -11.54 -5.69 -2.90
N VAL A 94 -11.13 -6.01 -4.14
CA VAL A 94 -9.86 -6.72 -4.40
C VAL A 94 -8.66 -5.88 -3.98
N ASN A 95 -8.68 -4.58 -4.26
CA ASN A 95 -7.59 -3.67 -3.86
C ASN A 95 -7.50 -3.52 -2.33
N ILE A 96 -8.65 -3.42 -1.64
CA ILE A 96 -8.69 -3.38 -0.18
C ILE A 96 -8.15 -4.68 0.42
N SER A 97 -8.55 -5.85 -0.11
CA SER A 97 -8.02 -7.14 0.36
C SER A 97 -6.50 -7.21 0.24
N LYS A 98 -5.94 -6.80 -0.91
CA LYS A 98 -4.48 -6.77 -1.11
C LYS A 98 -3.77 -5.84 -0.12
N LEU A 99 -4.30 -4.64 0.09
CA LEU A 99 -3.75 -3.69 1.07
C LEU A 99 -3.83 -4.25 2.50
N VAL A 100 -4.93 -4.93 2.86
CA VAL A 100 -5.07 -5.59 4.15
C VAL A 100 -4.04 -6.71 4.32
N ASP A 101 -3.81 -7.52 3.29
CA ASP A 101 -2.78 -8.58 3.32
C ASP A 101 -1.37 -7.99 3.49
N GLU A 102 -1.04 -6.91 2.77
CA GLU A 102 0.23 -6.19 2.92
C GLU A 102 0.40 -5.57 4.33
N ILE A 103 -0.66 -4.96 4.87
CA ILE A 103 -0.67 -4.42 6.24
C ILE A 103 -0.45 -5.54 7.26
N ASN A 104 -1.11 -6.68 7.09
CA ASN A 104 -0.94 -7.83 7.99
C ASN A 104 0.47 -8.41 7.93
N ALA A 105 1.06 -8.52 6.73
CA ALA A 105 2.45 -8.95 6.56
C ALA A 105 3.43 -7.96 7.21
N SER A 106 3.22 -6.65 7.00
CA SER A 106 4.01 -5.59 7.63
C SER A 106 3.90 -5.59 9.15
N ASN A 107 2.68 -5.72 9.69
CA ASN A 107 2.45 -5.83 11.13
C ASN A 107 3.14 -7.05 11.73
N LYS A 108 3.10 -8.21 11.06
CA LYS A 108 3.82 -9.41 11.51
C LYS A 108 5.33 -9.16 11.56
N TYR A 109 5.89 -8.55 10.52
CA TYR A 109 7.30 -8.19 10.48
C TYR A 109 7.68 -7.20 11.60
N ILE A 110 6.86 -6.18 11.85
CA ILE A 110 7.06 -5.25 12.98
C ILE A 110 7.06 -5.99 14.32
N GLN A 111 6.14 -6.94 14.53
CA GLN A 111 6.09 -7.74 15.76
C GLN A 111 7.35 -8.61 15.92
N GLU A 112 7.85 -9.20 14.83
CA GLU A 112 9.11 -9.96 14.84
C GLU A 112 10.29 -9.06 15.22
N LEU A 113 10.40 -7.85 14.63
CA LEU A 113 11.43 -6.86 14.97
C LEU A 113 11.36 -6.43 16.44
N ILE A 114 10.15 -6.14 16.96
CA ILE A 114 9.95 -5.75 18.36
C ILE A 114 10.36 -6.90 19.29
N SER A 115 9.97 -8.13 18.98
CA SER A 115 10.31 -9.30 19.80
C SER A 115 11.83 -9.55 19.83
N SER A 116 12.50 -9.42 18.69
CA SER A 116 13.95 -9.53 18.56
C SER A 116 14.67 -8.45 19.36
N LYS A 117 14.20 -7.19 19.26
CA LYS A 117 14.73 -6.07 20.04
C LYS A 117 14.56 -6.27 21.54
N ASN A 118 13.37 -6.61 22.00
CA ASN A 118 13.10 -6.83 23.43
C ASN A 118 13.95 -7.98 24.01
N LYS A 119 14.17 -9.05 23.23
CA LYS A 119 15.08 -10.13 23.60
C LYS A 119 16.52 -9.61 23.73
N SER A 120 17.00 -8.84 22.77
CA SER A 120 18.35 -8.24 22.84
C SER A 120 18.50 -7.29 24.03
N ASP A 121 17.55 -6.38 24.25
CA ASP A 121 17.60 -5.38 25.33
C ASP A 121 17.58 -6.05 26.72
N SER A 122 16.72 -7.06 26.92
CA SER A 122 16.69 -7.81 28.18
C SER A 122 17.99 -8.57 28.44
N LEU A 123 18.60 -9.17 27.41
CA LEU A 123 19.89 -9.85 27.54
C LEU A 123 21.03 -8.87 27.86
N ASN A 124 21.09 -7.73 27.17
CA ASN A 124 22.07 -6.68 27.44
C ASN A 124 21.98 -6.16 28.88
N MET A 125 20.76 -5.96 29.39
CA MET A 125 20.55 -5.55 30.77
C MET A 125 21.08 -6.60 31.77
N VAL A 126 20.85 -7.88 31.51
CA VAL A 126 21.36 -8.96 32.38
C VAL A 126 22.89 -9.04 32.30
N LEU A 127 23.48 -8.93 31.11
CA LEU A 127 24.93 -8.90 30.89
C LEU A 127 25.59 -7.79 31.71
N THR A 128 25.13 -6.55 31.54
CA THR A 128 25.69 -5.38 32.23
C THR A 128 25.50 -5.50 33.75
N ASN A 129 24.33 -5.94 34.21
CA ASN A 129 24.08 -6.09 35.65
C ASN A 129 24.94 -7.20 36.29
N ASN A 130 25.08 -8.35 35.64
CA ASN A 130 25.89 -9.45 36.15
C ASN A 130 27.37 -9.06 36.19
N LEU A 131 27.88 -8.41 35.13
CA LEU A 131 29.26 -7.94 35.12
C LEU A 131 29.49 -6.92 36.23
N THR A 132 28.69 -5.85 36.27
CA THR A 132 28.85 -4.74 37.22
C THR A 132 28.80 -5.22 38.67
N ARG A 133 27.92 -6.20 38.99
CA ARG A 133 27.84 -6.79 40.33
C ARG A 133 29.02 -7.70 40.69
N SER A 134 29.66 -8.30 39.69
CA SER A 134 30.80 -9.19 39.90
C SER A 134 32.13 -8.45 40.08
N LEU A 135 32.21 -7.20 39.64
CA LEU A 135 33.41 -6.37 39.75
C LEU A 135 33.59 -5.85 41.19
N SER A 136 34.83 -5.87 41.66
CA SER A 136 35.22 -5.26 42.93
C SER A 136 35.30 -3.73 42.78
N ARG A 137 35.30 -2.99 43.90
CA ARG A 137 35.47 -1.52 43.89
C ARG A 137 36.76 -1.08 43.19
N GLU A 138 37.79 -1.91 43.23
CA GLU A 138 39.07 -1.62 42.59
C GLU A 138 38.98 -1.83 41.08
N GLU A 139 38.38 -2.94 40.65
CA GLU A 139 38.16 -3.25 39.23
C GLU A 139 37.22 -2.23 38.56
N MET A 140 36.21 -1.73 39.29
CA MET A 140 35.29 -0.69 38.79
C MET A 140 35.97 0.64 38.46
N ARG A 141 37.21 0.89 38.92
CA ARG A 141 37.97 2.09 38.53
C ARG A 141 38.62 1.93 37.16
N ASP A 142 38.93 0.69 36.78
CA ASP A 142 39.67 0.33 35.57
C ASP A 142 38.79 -0.29 34.48
N VAL A 143 37.53 -0.58 34.79
CA VAL A 143 36.55 -1.19 33.89
C VAL A 143 35.32 -0.30 33.78
N ASP A 144 34.98 0.10 32.56
CA ASP A 144 33.77 0.84 32.21
C ASP A 144 32.89 -0.02 31.30
N VAL A 145 31.60 -0.13 31.63
CA VAL A 145 30.64 -0.97 30.87
C VAL A 145 29.54 -0.09 30.32
N LYS A 146 29.35 -0.12 29.00
CA LYS A 146 28.35 0.68 28.28
C LYS A 146 27.55 -0.20 27.33
N VAL A 147 26.27 0.13 27.17
CA VAL A 147 25.41 -0.49 26.17
C VAL A 147 25.07 0.56 25.13
N LEU A 148 25.45 0.32 23.88
CA LEU A 148 25.19 1.22 22.77
C LEU A 148 24.47 0.45 21.66
N LYS A 149 23.25 0.87 21.32
CA LYS A 149 22.44 0.29 20.23
C LYS A 149 22.34 -1.25 20.28
N GLY A 150 22.22 -1.81 21.47
CA GLY A 150 22.09 -3.26 21.66
C GLY A 150 23.41 -4.04 21.66
N VAL A 151 24.55 -3.35 21.69
CA VAL A 151 25.89 -3.92 21.79
C VAL A 151 26.51 -3.56 23.14
N VAL A 152 27.13 -4.53 23.81
CA VAL A 152 27.80 -4.32 25.11
C VAL A 152 29.28 -4.04 24.87
N TYR A 153 29.74 -2.89 25.37
CA TYR A 153 31.12 -2.45 25.36
C TYR A 153 31.69 -2.54 26.77
N ILE A 154 32.77 -3.29 26.92
CA ILE A 154 33.52 -3.39 28.17
C ILE A 154 34.90 -2.78 27.89
N SER A 155 35.13 -1.56 28.37
CA SER A 155 36.39 -0.84 28.22
C SER A 155 37.26 -1.11 29.44
N LEU A 156 38.46 -1.63 29.21
CA LEU A 156 39.44 -1.95 30.25
C LEU A 156 40.69 -1.08 30.09
N SER A 157 41.18 -0.52 31.19
CA SER A 157 42.39 0.31 31.20
C SER A 157 43.64 -0.52 30.89
N ASP A 158 44.59 0.10 30.17
CA ASP A 158 45.86 -0.53 29.81
C ASP A 158 46.68 -1.00 31.02
N ASN A 159 46.72 -0.16 32.07
CA ASN A 159 47.50 -0.43 33.28
C ASN A 159 46.97 -1.62 34.09
N MET A 160 45.67 -1.93 33.97
CA MET A 160 45.07 -3.10 34.60
C MET A 160 45.31 -4.34 33.74
N LEU A 161 45.16 -4.23 32.42
CA LEU A 161 45.25 -5.37 31.52
C LEU A 161 46.67 -5.86 31.24
N TYR A 162 47.65 -4.95 31.10
CA TYR A 162 48.97 -5.29 30.59
C TYR A 162 50.09 -4.82 31.52
N LYS A 163 51.26 -5.44 31.39
CA LYS A 163 52.49 -4.88 31.96
C LYS A 163 52.85 -3.56 31.24
N SER A 164 53.50 -2.65 31.96
CA SER A 164 53.81 -1.30 31.46
C SER A 164 54.51 -1.33 30.10
N GLY A 165 53.91 -0.65 29.10
CA GLY A 165 54.44 -0.58 27.73
C GLY A 165 54.54 -1.92 27.00
N SER A 166 53.85 -2.96 27.48
CA SER A 166 53.85 -4.31 26.91
C SER A 166 52.45 -4.66 26.36
N TYR A 167 52.39 -5.79 25.66
CA TYR A 167 51.16 -6.51 25.32
C TYR A 167 50.98 -7.78 26.18
N GLU A 168 51.93 -8.09 27.07
CA GLU A 168 51.80 -9.18 28.03
C GLU A 168 50.72 -8.86 29.07
N ILE A 169 49.75 -9.77 29.20
CA ILE A 169 48.68 -9.69 30.19
C ILE A 169 49.27 -9.67 31.61
N SER A 170 48.75 -8.78 32.44
CA SER A 170 49.16 -8.65 33.84
C SER A 170 48.51 -9.74 34.70
N ASP A 171 49.15 -10.11 35.82
CA ASP A 171 48.56 -11.08 36.76
C ASP A 171 47.24 -10.56 37.37
N LYS A 172 47.09 -9.23 37.48
CA LYS A 172 45.89 -8.56 38.00
C LYS A 172 44.71 -8.66 37.02
N ALA A 173 44.98 -8.77 35.72
CA ALA A 173 43.94 -8.88 34.70
C ALA A 173 43.17 -10.20 34.79
N GLY A 174 43.77 -11.25 35.37
CA GLY A 174 43.20 -12.59 35.43
C GLY A 174 41.82 -12.62 36.09
N SER A 175 41.62 -11.95 37.22
CA SER A 175 40.31 -11.95 37.91
C SER A 175 39.21 -11.32 37.05
N THR A 176 39.51 -10.18 36.42
CA THR A 176 38.58 -9.45 35.55
C THR A 176 38.27 -10.24 34.29
N LEU A 177 39.30 -10.76 33.61
CA LEU A 177 39.13 -11.57 32.40
C LEU A 177 38.36 -12.87 32.69
N SER A 178 38.53 -13.49 33.85
CA SER A 178 37.75 -14.66 34.26
C SER A 178 36.25 -14.34 34.40
N LYS A 179 35.90 -13.19 35.00
CA LYS A 179 34.51 -12.73 35.11
C LYS A 179 33.90 -12.46 33.75
N ILE A 180 34.64 -11.78 32.87
CA ILE A 180 34.20 -11.50 31.51
C ILE A 180 34.05 -12.80 30.71
N ALA A 181 34.99 -13.74 30.84
CA ALA A 181 34.92 -15.03 30.16
C ALA A 181 33.72 -15.86 30.63
N LYS A 182 33.38 -15.83 31.92
CA LYS A 182 32.16 -16.48 32.43
C LYS A 182 30.91 -15.94 31.74
N ILE A 183 30.84 -14.61 31.59
CA ILE A 183 29.74 -13.96 30.87
C ILE A 183 29.73 -14.37 29.39
N ILE A 184 30.87 -14.36 28.70
CA ILE A 184 30.94 -14.78 27.29
C ILE A 184 30.52 -16.26 27.12
N THR A 185 30.79 -17.10 28.13
CA THR A 185 30.44 -18.53 28.14
C THR A 185 28.94 -18.74 28.33
N ASP A 186 28.31 -17.97 29.20
CA ASP A 186 26.87 -18.05 29.46
C ASP A 186 26.03 -17.61 28.24
N TYR A 187 26.62 -16.82 27.32
CA TYR A 187 25.95 -16.24 26.15
C TYR A 187 26.59 -16.70 24.84
N LYS A 188 26.39 -17.98 24.50
CA LYS A 188 27.06 -18.67 23.38
C LYS A 188 26.69 -18.19 21.98
N ASP A 189 25.57 -17.47 21.85
CA ASP A 189 25.06 -16.99 20.56
C ASP A 189 25.65 -15.64 20.11
N TYR A 190 26.60 -15.10 20.87
CA TYR A 190 27.22 -13.81 20.61
C TYR A 190 28.68 -13.96 20.19
N ASP A 191 29.11 -13.08 19.29
CA ASP A 191 30.51 -12.92 18.91
C ASP A 191 31.17 -11.86 19.79
N VAL A 192 32.49 -11.95 19.90
CA VAL A 192 33.31 -11.07 20.74
C VAL A 192 34.41 -10.47 19.90
N LEU A 193 34.36 -9.15 19.76
CA LEU A 193 35.39 -8.35 19.11
C LEU A 193 36.22 -7.66 20.18
N ILE A 194 37.53 -7.86 20.13
CA ILE A 194 38.49 -7.24 21.03
C ILE A 194 39.22 -6.17 20.24
N GLU A 195 39.13 -4.92 20.69
CA GLU A 195 39.78 -3.78 20.06
C GLU A 195 40.83 -3.14 20.96
N GLY A 196 42.08 -3.13 20.52
CA GLY A 196 43.14 -2.37 21.18
C GLY A 196 43.14 -0.91 20.72
N ASN A 197 43.35 0.02 21.64
CA ASN A 197 43.53 1.44 21.37
C ASN A 197 44.77 1.96 22.11
N THR A 198 45.46 2.96 21.53
CA THR A 198 46.62 3.63 22.13
C THR A 198 46.33 5.13 22.32
N ASP A 199 47.23 5.80 23.03
CA ASP A 199 47.35 7.26 22.91
C ASP A 199 48.18 7.63 21.68
N ASP A 200 48.46 8.92 21.52
CA ASP A 200 49.26 9.50 20.42
C ASP A 200 50.77 9.47 20.65
N VAL A 201 51.26 8.78 21.69
CA VAL A 201 52.71 8.70 21.93
C VAL A 201 53.28 7.69 20.95
N PRO A 202 54.24 8.08 20.08
CA PRO A 202 54.82 7.15 19.12
C PRO A 202 55.57 6.02 19.85
N ILE A 203 55.32 4.78 19.44
CA ILE A 203 56.07 3.61 19.90
C ILE A 203 56.82 2.95 18.74
N SER A 204 58.06 2.54 19.02
CA SER A 204 58.84 1.67 18.14
C SER A 204 59.67 0.72 18.99
N LYS A 205 59.48 -0.58 18.78
CA LYS A 205 60.18 -1.68 19.45
C LYS A 205 60.45 -2.79 18.45
N PRO A 206 61.37 -3.73 18.71
CA PRO A 206 61.48 -4.93 17.88
C PRO A 206 60.11 -5.58 17.68
N ASN A 207 59.73 -5.81 16.42
CA ASN A 207 58.43 -6.36 15.99
C ASN A 207 57.19 -5.49 16.29
N ILE A 208 57.35 -4.23 16.69
CA ILE A 208 56.26 -3.27 16.87
C ILE A 208 56.67 -1.97 16.18
N ARG A 209 56.19 -1.75 14.95
CA ARG A 209 56.58 -0.61 14.10
C ARG A 209 55.93 0.69 14.56
N ASN A 210 54.71 0.63 15.08
CA ASN A 210 53.89 1.79 15.45
C ASN A 210 52.73 1.38 16.39
N ASN A 211 51.86 2.35 16.68
CA ASN A 211 50.67 2.18 17.51
C ASN A 211 49.63 1.19 16.93
N TRP A 212 49.59 0.98 15.61
CA TRP A 212 48.75 -0.07 15.01
C TRP A 212 49.21 -1.47 15.42
N ASP A 213 50.51 -1.74 15.35
CA ASP A 213 51.06 -3.03 15.74
C ASP A 213 50.83 -3.28 17.23
N LEU A 214 51.10 -2.29 18.10
CA LEU A 214 50.91 -2.43 19.54
C LEU A 214 49.44 -2.73 19.90
N SER A 215 48.51 -1.95 19.37
CA SER A 215 47.08 -2.14 19.64
C SER A 215 46.57 -3.51 19.18
N THR A 216 47.01 -3.95 18.00
CA THR A 216 46.62 -5.26 17.45
C THR A 216 47.18 -6.41 18.29
N LEU A 217 48.44 -6.32 18.72
CA LEU A 217 49.08 -7.33 19.59
C LEU A 217 48.40 -7.40 20.96
N ARG A 218 48.02 -6.26 21.53
CA ARG A 218 47.25 -6.19 22.77
C ARG A 218 45.90 -6.90 22.66
N ALA A 219 45.13 -6.59 21.62
CA ALA A 219 43.87 -7.27 21.34
C ALA A 219 44.05 -8.79 21.16
N SER A 220 45.07 -9.20 20.40
CA SER A 220 45.40 -10.62 20.21
C SER A 220 45.77 -11.32 21.52
N SER A 221 46.47 -10.64 22.43
CA SER A 221 46.86 -11.20 23.74
C SER A 221 45.64 -11.49 24.62
N VAL A 222 44.62 -10.63 24.58
CA VAL A 222 43.35 -10.87 25.27
C VAL A 222 42.59 -12.02 24.62
N VAL A 223 42.54 -12.11 23.28
CA VAL A 223 41.94 -13.25 22.57
C VAL A 223 42.59 -14.56 22.99
N GLN A 224 43.93 -14.62 23.00
CA GLN A 224 44.66 -15.81 23.41
C GLN A 224 44.41 -16.14 24.88
N ALA A 225 44.30 -15.16 25.77
CA ALA A 225 43.94 -15.41 27.16
C ALA A 225 42.50 -15.99 27.29
N LEU A 226 41.52 -15.43 26.57
CA LEU A 226 40.14 -15.93 26.52
C LEU A 226 40.07 -17.36 26.00
N GLN A 227 40.80 -17.66 24.92
CA GLN A 227 40.87 -18.99 24.33
C GLN A 227 41.58 -19.99 25.25
N ASN A 228 42.82 -19.72 25.62
CA ASN A 228 43.72 -20.71 26.23
C ASN A 228 43.42 -20.93 27.72
N ASN A 229 43.00 -19.89 28.44
CA ASN A 229 42.83 -19.97 29.90
C ASN A 229 41.36 -20.20 30.29
N TYR A 230 40.41 -19.79 29.45
CA TYR A 230 38.98 -19.84 29.76
C TYR A 230 38.14 -20.66 28.76
N GLY A 231 38.75 -21.19 27.70
CA GLY A 231 38.10 -22.12 26.78
C GLY A 231 37.02 -21.50 25.90
N ILE A 232 37.10 -20.19 25.64
CA ILE A 232 36.17 -19.54 24.70
C ILE A 232 36.46 -20.04 23.28
N ASP A 233 35.40 -20.43 22.55
CA ASP A 233 35.51 -20.91 21.17
C ASP A 233 36.17 -19.83 20.30
N PRO A 234 37.35 -20.09 19.69
CA PRO A 234 38.06 -19.12 18.88
C PRO A 234 37.27 -18.66 17.65
N LYS A 235 36.27 -19.44 17.19
CA LYS A 235 35.39 -19.03 16.08
C LYS A 235 34.55 -17.79 16.41
N ARG A 236 34.37 -17.50 17.71
CA ARG A 236 33.61 -16.35 18.22
C ARG A 236 34.50 -15.13 18.49
N LEU A 237 35.82 -15.27 18.40
CA LEU A 237 36.76 -14.25 18.84
C LEU A 237 37.40 -13.55 17.63
N THR A 238 37.35 -12.22 17.62
CA THR A 238 38.05 -11.40 16.64
C THR A 238 38.95 -10.39 17.37
N ALA A 239 40.19 -10.22 16.92
CA ALA A 239 41.10 -9.19 17.43
C ALA A 239 41.31 -8.10 16.37
N GLY A 240 41.19 -6.83 16.78
CA GLY A 240 41.46 -5.66 15.95
C GLY A 240 42.31 -4.62 16.69
N GLY A 241 43.18 -3.93 15.97
CA GLY A 241 43.82 -2.70 16.45
C GLY A 241 43.11 -1.47 15.91
N ARG A 242 43.12 -0.37 16.66
CA ARG A 242 42.65 0.96 16.22
C ARG A 242 43.78 2.00 16.21
N GLY A 243 44.96 1.66 16.73
CA GLY A 243 46.05 2.61 16.98
C GLY A 243 45.58 3.79 17.83
N GLU A 244 46.09 4.97 17.50
CA GLU A 244 45.79 6.25 18.17
C GLU A 244 44.57 6.99 17.59
N TYR A 245 43.98 6.45 16.51
CA TYR A 245 43.00 7.13 15.67
C TYR A 245 41.56 7.06 16.17
N ASN A 246 41.34 6.45 17.34
CA ASN A 246 40.03 6.38 18.00
C ASN A 246 40.09 6.88 19.46
N PRO A 247 40.46 8.15 19.69
CA PRO A 247 40.57 8.71 21.02
C PRO A 247 39.18 8.94 21.65
N VAL A 248 39.04 8.60 22.93
CA VAL A 248 37.85 8.88 23.75
C VAL A 248 38.02 10.09 24.66
N ALA A 249 39.24 10.63 24.73
CA ALA A 249 39.61 11.82 25.46
C ALA A 249 40.75 12.57 24.74
N SER A 250 40.99 13.83 25.11
CA SER A 250 42.09 14.62 24.54
C SER A 250 43.44 14.00 24.90
N ASN A 251 44.34 13.85 23.92
CA ASN A 251 45.72 13.45 24.17
C ASN A 251 46.58 14.57 24.79
N ALA A 252 46.03 15.77 25.00
CA ALA A 252 46.78 16.87 25.60
C ALA A 252 47.05 16.69 27.11
N SER A 253 46.29 15.83 27.81
CA SER A 253 46.45 15.60 29.24
C SER A 253 46.89 14.16 29.56
N PRO A 254 47.65 13.94 30.65
CA PRO A 254 48.03 12.59 31.09
C PRO A 254 46.82 11.67 31.32
N ASP A 255 45.75 12.20 31.91
CA ASP A 255 44.51 11.46 32.15
C ASP A 255 43.81 11.07 30.85
N GLY A 256 43.81 11.98 29.86
CA GLY A 256 43.21 11.70 28.56
C GLY A 256 43.99 10.63 27.79
N LYS A 257 45.32 10.67 27.82
CA LYS A 257 46.18 9.60 27.28
C LYS A 257 45.91 8.27 27.98
N ALA A 258 45.80 8.26 29.31
CA ALA A 258 45.49 7.04 30.08
C ALA A 258 44.14 6.43 29.70
N ARG A 259 43.12 7.26 29.41
CA ARG A 259 41.82 6.80 28.91
C ARG A 259 41.86 6.29 27.47
N ASN A 260 42.73 6.84 26.63
CA ASN A 260 42.88 6.40 25.24
C ASN A 260 43.62 5.06 25.14
N ARG A 261 44.56 4.80 26.04
CA ARG A 261 45.18 3.47 26.24
C ARG A 261 44.17 2.52 26.92
N ARG A 262 43.34 1.89 26.09
CA ARG A 262 42.28 0.97 26.51
C ARG A 262 42.16 -0.21 25.57
N THR A 263 41.64 -1.32 26.08
CA THR A 263 41.13 -2.42 25.24
C THR A 263 39.63 -2.51 25.42
N GLU A 264 38.89 -2.59 24.33
CA GLU A 264 37.44 -2.74 24.34
C GLU A 264 37.10 -4.20 24.02
N ILE A 265 36.35 -4.84 24.89
CA ILE A 265 35.73 -6.14 24.63
C ILE A 265 34.27 -5.86 24.27
N ILE A 266 33.92 -6.12 23.03
CA ILE A 266 32.66 -5.77 22.40
C ILE A 266 31.88 -7.07 22.17
N ILE A 267 30.73 -7.22 22.80
CA ILE A 267 29.86 -8.40 22.68
C ILE A 267 28.71 -8.04 21.74
N THR A 268 28.69 -8.68 20.56
CA THR A 268 27.71 -8.40 19.49
C THR A 268 26.89 -9.64 19.15
N PRO A 269 25.60 -9.48 18.80
CA PRO A 269 24.85 -10.56 18.15
C PRO A 269 25.58 -11.05 16.88
N LYS A 270 25.39 -12.31 16.51
CA LYS A 270 25.96 -12.86 15.27
C LYS A 270 25.48 -12.06 14.04
N LEU A 271 26.41 -11.73 13.16
CA LEU A 271 26.11 -11.01 11.90
C LEU A 271 25.09 -11.76 11.05
N ASP A 272 25.14 -13.09 11.04
CA ASP A 272 24.19 -13.93 10.29
C ASP A 272 22.75 -13.75 10.78
N GLN A 273 22.54 -13.63 12.09
CA GLN A 273 21.21 -13.37 12.65
C GLN A 273 20.67 -12.00 12.22
N PHE A 274 21.55 -11.03 11.97
CA PHE A 274 21.16 -9.73 11.44
C PHE A 274 20.82 -9.81 9.94
N MET A 275 21.57 -10.58 9.15
CA MET A 275 21.29 -10.78 7.73
C MET A 275 19.98 -11.55 7.49
N ASP A 276 19.69 -12.57 8.30
CA ASP A 276 18.41 -13.30 8.27
C ASP A 276 17.19 -12.38 8.47
N LEU A 277 17.34 -11.32 9.27
CA LEU A 277 16.27 -10.34 9.50
C LEU A 277 16.06 -9.43 8.29
N ILE A 278 17.12 -9.12 7.54
CA ILE A 278 17.06 -8.31 6.33
C ILE A 278 16.48 -9.13 5.17
N GLU A 279 16.88 -10.40 5.02
CA GLU A 279 16.36 -11.26 3.95
C GLU A 279 14.86 -11.58 4.10
N LYS A 280 14.34 -11.56 5.33
CA LYS A 280 12.90 -11.73 5.61
C LYS A 280 12.07 -10.47 5.41
N ALA A 281 12.69 -9.33 5.13
CA ALA A 281 11.94 -8.11 4.83
C ALA A 281 11.10 -8.34 3.55
N PRO A 282 9.79 -8.00 3.56
CA PRO A 282 8.96 -8.18 2.38
C PRO A 282 9.57 -7.36 1.23
N GLU A 283 9.94 -8.04 0.14
CA GLU A 283 10.40 -7.37 -1.06
C GLU A 283 9.32 -6.37 -1.50
N SER A 284 9.66 -5.08 -1.56
CA SER A 284 8.83 -4.13 -2.28
C SER A 284 8.79 -4.56 -3.74
N LYS A 285 7.77 -5.30 -4.14
CA LYS A 285 7.48 -5.50 -5.55
C LYS A 285 7.15 -4.12 -6.11
N LYS A 286 8.13 -3.50 -6.76
CA LYS A 286 7.90 -2.32 -7.59
C LYS A 286 6.87 -2.72 -8.65
N SER A 287 5.68 -2.12 -8.57
CA SER A 287 4.65 -2.19 -9.61
C SER A 287 5.08 -1.41 -10.84
#